data_AF-A0A1F2TZT4-F1
#
_entry.id   AF-A0A1F2TZT4-F1
#
_cell.length_a   1.000
_cell.length_b   1.000
_cell.length_c   1.000
_cell.angle_alpha   90.00
_cell.angle_beta   90.00
_cell.angle_gamma   90.00
#
_symmetry.space_group_name_H-M   'P 1'
#
loop_
_entity.id
_entity.type
_entity.pdbx_description
1 polymer ?
#
loop_
_entity_poly.entity_id
_entity_poly.type
_entity_poly.pdbx_seq_one_letter_code
_entity_poly.pdbx_strand_id
1 'polypeptide(L)'
;MLLRDRLRARLAEMGDAPDHRRLADEVLGIRNAPPDLARRLVEQALVVEDRRESWDKAGRRIAAEAPSAAGIYVLRDGEGCTLYVGKAVNLRRRLQSHFAVRRWRGLKAGLARATEAEWQETGSELEALLLEARLIHELAPSVNVQIGEPTLDTRAIPSTLMRDVVVVMPSIESDSAELVAARVDGGCVMQRTQRSGVDLVVHAARLARFFHSPLRRRFDLALSPIVFCWLAVRGARATRLDPHDASSPRVFRARLAAVLAAEELFTERIVVK
;
A
#
# COMPACT_ATOMS: atom_id res chain seq x y z
N MET A 1 23.66 15.71 -20.86
CA MET A 1 22.89 15.07 -21.95
C MET A 1 22.62 13.63 -21.57
N LEU A 2 21.36 13.16 -21.64
CA LEU A 2 21.02 11.77 -21.27
C LEU A 2 21.65 10.80 -22.29
N LEU A 3 21.83 9.53 -21.90
CA LEU A 3 22.44 8.51 -22.77
C LEU A 3 21.66 8.35 -24.08
N ARG A 4 20.33 8.34 -23.98
CA ARG A 4 19.41 8.35 -25.11
C ARG A 4 19.67 9.47 -26.11
N ASP A 5 19.77 10.71 -25.63
CA ASP A 5 19.95 11.88 -26.48
C ASP A 5 21.28 11.81 -27.24
N ARG A 6 22.34 11.30 -26.58
CA ARG A 6 23.62 11.00 -27.23
C ARG A 6 23.48 9.96 -28.33
N LEU A 7 22.81 8.85 -28.06
CA LEU A 7 22.60 7.80 -29.06
C LEU A 7 21.78 8.32 -30.26
N ARG A 8 20.68 9.02 -30.01
CA ARG A 8 19.83 9.59 -31.07
C ARG A 8 20.54 10.65 -31.89
N ALA A 9 21.28 11.56 -31.26
CA ALA A 9 22.05 12.58 -31.96
C ALA A 9 23.11 11.95 -32.87
N ARG A 10 23.89 10.98 -32.36
CA ARG A 10 24.92 10.30 -33.16
C ARG A 10 24.34 9.47 -34.30
N LEU A 11 23.19 8.82 -34.09
CA LEU A 11 22.48 8.12 -35.16
C LEU A 11 22.00 9.09 -36.25
N ALA A 12 21.46 10.26 -35.88
CA ALA A 12 21.04 11.27 -36.83
C ALA A 12 22.21 11.85 -37.64
N GLU A 13 23.38 12.04 -37.02
CA GLU A 13 24.61 12.48 -37.70
C GLU A 13 25.12 11.47 -38.74
N MET A 14 24.88 10.17 -38.53
CA MET A 14 25.37 9.10 -39.42
C MET A 14 24.45 8.80 -40.62
N GLY A 15 23.22 9.33 -40.65
CA GLY A 15 22.28 9.14 -41.76
C GLY A 15 21.85 7.68 -41.95
N ASP A 16 21.70 7.26 -43.21
CA ASP A 16 21.05 5.99 -43.58
C ASP A 16 21.89 4.72 -43.32
N ALA A 17 23.20 4.86 -43.06
CA ALA A 17 24.12 3.76 -42.84
C ALA A 17 24.91 3.91 -41.52
N PRO A 18 24.25 3.82 -40.35
CA PRO A 18 24.88 4.07 -39.06
C PRO A 18 25.93 3.01 -38.68
N ASP A 19 27.12 3.50 -38.28
CA ASP A 19 28.19 2.66 -37.72
C ASP A 19 27.91 2.35 -36.24
N HIS A 20 27.23 1.23 -36.03
CA HIS A 20 26.86 0.76 -34.69
C HIS A 20 28.07 0.36 -33.84
N ARG A 21 29.22 -0.02 -34.44
CA ARG A 21 30.44 -0.36 -33.69
C ARG A 21 31.02 0.91 -33.07
N ARG A 22 31.09 1.97 -33.86
CA ARG A 22 31.51 3.29 -33.40
C ARG A 22 30.60 3.83 -32.31
N LEU A 23 29.27 3.70 -32.47
CA LEU A 23 28.29 4.07 -31.45
C LEU A 23 28.44 3.28 -30.15
N ALA A 24 28.63 1.97 -30.23
CA ALA A 24 28.81 1.11 -29.06
C ALA A 24 30.09 1.48 -28.28
N ASP A 25 31.18 1.79 -28.98
CA ASP A 25 32.42 2.25 -28.34
C ASP A 25 32.25 3.64 -27.73
N GLU A 26 31.92 4.65 -28.54
CA GLU A 26 31.93 6.06 -28.13
C GLU A 26 30.83 6.41 -27.10
N VAL A 27 29.66 5.76 -27.18
CA VAL A 27 28.49 6.13 -26.37
C VAL A 27 28.20 5.13 -25.25
N LEU A 28 28.37 3.83 -25.53
CA LEU A 28 28.15 2.77 -24.54
C LEU A 28 29.44 2.32 -23.82
N GLY A 29 30.62 2.68 -24.34
CA GLY A 29 31.92 2.25 -23.80
C GLY A 29 32.29 0.79 -24.10
N ILE A 30 31.63 0.17 -25.08
CA ILE A 30 31.77 -1.25 -25.42
C ILE A 30 32.70 -1.38 -26.63
N ARG A 31 33.99 -1.53 -26.34
CA ARG A 31 35.05 -1.67 -27.35
C ARG A 31 34.99 -3.02 -28.06
N ASN A 32 35.35 -3.03 -29.35
CA ASN A 32 35.53 -4.22 -30.18
C ASN A 32 34.30 -5.15 -30.30
N ALA A 33 33.09 -4.64 -30.10
CA ALA A 33 31.87 -5.43 -30.35
C ALA A 33 31.78 -5.81 -31.85
N PRO A 34 31.46 -7.08 -32.19
CA PRO A 34 31.13 -7.48 -33.56
C PRO A 34 29.97 -6.63 -34.11
N PRO A 35 29.90 -6.34 -35.43
CA PRO A 35 28.90 -5.45 -36.02
C PRO A 35 27.45 -5.76 -35.59
N ASP A 36 27.05 -7.04 -35.67
CA ASP A 36 25.69 -7.46 -35.30
C ASP A 36 25.40 -7.31 -33.80
N LEU A 37 26.39 -7.60 -32.95
CA LEU A 37 26.25 -7.42 -31.50
C LEU A 37 26.16 -5.93 -31.15
N ALA A 38 27.01 -5.10 -31.75
CA ALA A 38 27.02 -3.65 -31.54
C ALA A 38 25.66 -3.04 -31.89
N ARG A 39 25.09 -3.43 -33.04
CA ARG A 39 23.74 -3.03 -33.46
C ARG A 39 22.69 -3.39 -32.41
N ARG A 40 22.64 -4.67 -32.02
CA ARG A 40 21.68 -5.14 -31.00
C ARG A 40 21.82 -4.40 -29.67
N LEU A 41 23.05 -4.14 -29.22
CA LEU A 41 23.31 -3.43 -27.97
C LEU A 41 22.82 -1.98 -28.02
N VAL A 42 23.06 -1.29 -29.14
CA VAL A 42 22.58 0.09 -29.36
C VAL A 42 21.05 0.13 -29.40
N GLU A 43 20.42 -0.76 -30.17
CA GLU A 43 18.96 -0.89 -30.25
C GLU A 43 18.35 -1.18 -28.87
N GLN A 44 18.92 -2.12 -28.12
CA GLN A 44 18.49 -2.44 -26.75
C GLN A 44 18.67 -1.26 -25.79
N ALA A 45 19.80 -0.55 -25.88
CA ALA A 45 20.06 0.62 -25.04
C ALA A 45 19.02 1.73 -25.28
N LEU A 46 18.66 1.99 -26.55
CA LEU A 46 17.61 2.94 -26.89
C LEU A 46 16.26 2.53 -26.30
N VAL A 47 15.86 1.26 -26.44
CA VAL A 47 14.60 0.75 -25.87
C VAL A 47 14.57 0.89 -24.36
N VAL A 48 15.67 0.54 -23.67
CA VAL A 48 15.75 0.65 -22.20
C VAL A 48 15.67 2.11 -21.76
N GLU A 49 16.35 3.02 -22.46
CA GLU A 49 16.34 4.43 -22.09
C GLU A 49 15.01 5.12 -22.45
N ASP A 50 14.36 4.76 -23.57
CA ASP A 50 13.00 5.22 -23.90
C ASP A 50 12.00 4.81 -22.81
N ARG A 51 12.07 3.56 -22.33
CA ARG A 51 11.25 3.09 -21.20
C ARG A 51 11.55 3.84 -19.92
N ARG A 52 12.84 4.05 -19.61
CA ARG A 52 13.29 4.79 -18.43
C ARG A 52 12.74 6.22 -18.42
N GLU A 53 12.81 6.91 -19.55
CA GLU A 53 12.30 8.28 -19.68
C GLU A 53 10.77 8.32 -19.54
N SER A 54 10.07 7.38 -20.18
CA SER A 54 8.60 7.29 -20.06
C SER A 54 8.17 7.04 -18.62
N TRP A 55 8.86 6.13 -17.93
CA TRP A 55 8.66 5.81 -16.52
C TRP A 55 8.96 7.00 -15.60
N ASP A 56 10.06 7.71 -15.85
CA ASP A 56 10.44 8.91 -15.09
C ASP A 56 9.44 10.06 -15.29
N LYS A 57 8.94 10.26 -16.52
CA LYS A 57 7.88 11.22 -16.82
C LYS A 57 6.57 10.87 -16.11
N ALA A 58 6.14 9.60 -16.18
CA ALA A 58 4.95 9.12 -15.47
C ALA A 58 5.10 9.32 -13.96
N GLY A 59 6.26 8.97 -13.41
CA GLY A 59 6.57 9.12 -12.01
C GLY A 59 6.52 10.56 -11.49
N ARG A 60 7.08 11.52 -12.26
CA ARG A 60 6.97 12.94 -11.93
C ARG A 60 5.53 13.42 -11.89
N ARG A 61 4.72 13.01 -12.88
CA ARG A 61 3.29 13.36 -12.95
C ARG A 61 2.53 12.80 -11.74
N ILE A 62 2.65 11.49 -11.51
CA ILE A 62 2.03 10.79 -10.38
C ILE A 62 2.41 11.44 -9.04
N ALA A 63 3.70 11.71 -8.82
CA ALA A 63 4.16 12.30 -7.58
C ALA A 63 3.65 13.74 -7.38
N ALA A 64 3.47 14.51 -8.46
CA ALA A 64 2.94 15.88 -8.38
C ALA A 64 1.44 15.88 -7.99
N GLU A 65 0.67 14.93 -8.53
CA GLU A 65 -0.77 14.79 -8.26
C GLU A 65 -1.06 14.19 -6.88
N ALA A 66 -0.17 13.34 -6.35
CA ALA A 66 -0.36 12.67 -5.08
C ALA A 66 -0.42 13.64 -3.88
N PRO A 67 -1.33 13.40 -2.90
CA PRO A 67 -1.42 14.22 -1.70
C PRO A 67 -0.25 13.94 -0.74
N SER A 68 0.01 14.91 0.14
CA SER A 68 0.99 14.76 1.23
C SER A 68 0.34 14.18 2.49
N ALA A 69 -0.44 13.10 2.32
CA ALA A 69 -1.20 12.44 3.37
C ALA A 69 -0.85 10.95 3.48
N ALA A 70 -1.27 10.32 4.58
CA ALA A 70 -1.16 8.88 4.75
C ALA A 70 -2.24 8.17 3.92
N GLY A 71 -1.94 6.98 3.42
CA GLY A 71 -2.88 6.23 2.62
C GLY A 71 -2.31 4.96 2.00
N ILE A 72 -3.13 4.34 1.18
CA ILE A 72 -2.77 3.23 0.30
C ILE A 72 -2.70 3.71 -1.15
N TYR A 73 -1.94 3.01 -1.98
CA TYR A 73 -1.83 3.27 -3.40
C TYR A 73 -1.70 1.98 -4.21
N VAL A 74 -2.16 2.04 -5.44
CA VAL A 74 -2.11 0.97 -6.45
C VAL A 74 -1.34 1.51 -7.64
N LEU A 75 -0.30 0.80 -8.08
CA LEU A 75 0.46 1.10 -9.30
C LEU A 75 0.00 0.18 -10.42
N ARG A 76 -0.28 0.75 -11.60
CA ARG A 76 -0.71 0.03 -12.81
C ARG A 76 0.22 0.32 -13.98
N ASP A 77 0.28 -0.62 -14.93
CA ASP A 77 0.87 -0.36 -16.25
C ASP A 77 -0.14 0.30 -17.21
N GLY A 78 0.30 0.57 -18.43
CA GLY A 78 -0.50 1.26 -19.45
C GLY A 78 -1.67 0.44 -19.99
N GLU A 79 -1.77 -0.84 -19.62
CA GLU A 79 -2.91 -1.70 -19.96
C GLU A 79 -3.90 -1.82 -18.78
N GLY A 80 -3.64 -1.12 -17.67
CA GLY A 80 -4.46 -1.14 -16.46
C GLY A 80 -4.17 -2.31 -15.52
N CYS A 81 -3.18 -3.16 -15.82
CA CYS A 81 -2.85 -4.31 -14.98
C CYS A 81 -2.25 -3.85 -13.64
N THR A 82 -2.76 -4.41 -12.54
CA THR A 82 -2.25 -4.12 -11.20
C THR A 82 -0.83 -4.68 -11.03
N LEU A 83 0.15 -3.79 -10.89
CA LEU A 83 1.53 -4.17 -10.68
C LEU A 83 1.86 -4.30 -9.21
N TYR A 84 1.48 -3.29 -8.42
CA TYR A 84 1.89 -3.20 -7.03
C TYR A 84 0.86 -2.48 -6.17
N VAL A 85 0.63 -2.97 -4.97
CA VAL A 85 -0.14 -2.29 -3.92
C VAL A 85 0.78 -1.99 -2.74
N GLY A 86 0.69 -0.78 -2.20
CA GLY A 86 1.43 -0.42 -1.01
C GLY A 86 0.74 0.63 -0.15
N LYS A 87 1.22 0.79 1.08
CA LYS A 87 0.86 1.89 1.98
C LYS A 87 1.97 2.92 2.17
N ALA A 88 1.58 4.11 2.61
CA ALA A 88 2.47 5.23 2.88
C ALA A 88 1.97 6.07 4.05
N VAL A 89 2.90 6.59 4.87
CA VAL A 89 2.64 7.71 5.79
C VAL A 89 2.58 9.05 5.06
N ASN A 90 3.14 9.11 3.86
CA ASN A 90 3.08 10.25 2.95
C ASN A 90 3.11 9.72 1.51
N LEU A 91 1.95 9.73 0.85
CA LEU A 91 1.74 9.18 -0.50
C LEU A 91 2.69 9.82 -1.51
N ARG A 92 2.75 11.16 -1.56
CA ARG A 92 3.67 11.91 -2.43
C ARG A 92 5.12 11.46 -2.31
N ARG A 93 5.68 11.46 -1.10
CA ARG A 93 7.08 11.05 -0.86
C ARG A 93 7.31 9.58 -1.23
N ARG A 94 6.34 8.71 -0.93
CA ARG A 94 6.46 7.27 -1.22
C ARG A 94 6.43 7.00 -2.72
N LEU A 95 5.51 7.62 -3.45
CA LEU A 95 5.42 7.51 -4.91
C LEU A 95 6.67 8.10 -5.57
N GLN A 96 7.13 9.27 -5.15
CA GLN A 96 8.40 9.84 -5.62
C GLN A 96 9.58 8.88 -5.38
N SER A 97 9.59 8.14 -4.27
CA SER A 97 10.63 7.16 -3.97
C SER A 97 10.59 5.95 -4.90
N HIS A 98 9.42 5.49 -5.33
CA HIS A 98 9.32 4.42 -6.34
C HIS A 98 9.88 4.87 -7.67
N PHE A 99 9.53 6.08 -8.10
CA PHE A 99 9.95 6.66 -9.37
C PHE A 99 11.31 7.37 -9.34
N ALA A 100 12.10 7.16 -8.29
CA ALA A 100 13.43 7.76 -8.20
C ALA A 100 14.37 7.12 -9.23
N VAL A 101 14.84 7.90 -10.22
CA VAL A 101 15.73 7.44 -11.31
C VAL A 101 16.94 6.63 -10.82
N ARG A 102 17.49 6.97 -9.65
CA ARG A 102 18.59 6.21 -9.02
C ARG A 102 18.28 4.73 -8.78
N ARG A 103 16.99 4.37 -8.66
CA ARG A 103 16.51 3.01 -8.40
C ARG A 103 16.30 2.21 -9.68
N TRP A 104 16.31 2.83 -10.86
CA TRP A 104 16.01 2.17 -12.14
C TRP A 104 16.75 0.84 -12.32
N ARG A 105 18.06 0.81 -12.04
CA ARG A 105 18.91 -0.40 -12.19
C ARG A 105 18.58 -1.54 -11.22
N GLY A 106 18.00 -1.23 -10.06
CA GLY A 106 17.62 -2.21 -9.03
C GLY A 106 16.10 -2.37 -8.88
N LEU A 107 15.33 -1.76 -9.79
CA LEU A 107 13.88 -1.84 -9.79
C LEU A 107 13.47 -3.26 -10.19
N LYS A 108 12.46 -3.81 -9.52
CA LYS A 108 11.85 -5.06 -10.00
C LYS A 108 11.33 -4.83 -11.41
N ALA A 109 11.66 -5.73 -12.33
CA ALA A 109 11.35 -5.56 -13.76
C ALA A 109 9.88 -5.21 -14.04
N GLY A 110 8.94 -5.81 -13.30
CA GLY A 110 7.51 -5.50 -13.44
C GLY A 110 7.14 -4.06 -13.08
N LEU A 111 7.81 -3.45 -12.09
CA LEU A 111 7.50 -2.10 -11.64
C LEU A 111 8.03 -1.01 -12.59
N ALA A 112 8.96 -1.36 -13.49
CA ALA A 112 9.43 -0.48 -14.55
C ALA A 112 8.34 -0.17 -15.59
N ARG A 113 7.26 -0.97 -15.61
CA ARG A 113 6.09 -0.74 -16.48
C ARG A 113 5.06 0.21 -15.89
N ALA A 114 5.23 0.65 -14.64
CA ALA A 114 4.25 1.49 -13.98
C ALA A 114 4.11 2.84 -14.70
N THR A 115 2.89 3.18 -15.10
CA THR A 115 2.55 4.43 -15.79
C THR A 115 1.46 5.21 -15.06
N GLU A 116 0.72 4.55 -14.18
CA GLU A 116 -0.43 5.09 -13.47
C GLU A 116 -0.40 4.72 -11.99
N ALA A 117 -1.06 5.57 -11.19
CA ALA A 117 -1.25 5.33 -9.78
C ALA A 117 -2.64 5.78 -9.35
N GLU A 118 -3.29 4.97 -8.54
CA GLU A 118 -4.50 5.30 -7.79
C GLU A 118 -4.14 5.33 -6.30
N TRP A 119 -4.86 6.12 -5.50
CA TRP A 119 -4.64 6.17 -4.06
C TRP A 119 -5.93 6.45 -3.29
N GLN A 120 -5.92 6.03 -2.03
CA GLN A 120 -6.96 6.32 -1.05
C GLN A 120 -6.28 6.75 0.25
N GLU A 121 -6.65 7.94 0.74
CA GLU A 121 -6.18 8.45 2.03
C GLU A 121 -6.80 7.65 3.19
N THR A 122 -6.05 7.52 4.28
CA THR A 122 -6.44 6.76 5.48
C THR A 122 -6.23 7.59 6.73
N GLY A 123 -7.15 7.48 7.68
CA GLY A 123 -7.08 8.16 8.98
C GLY A 123 -6.10 7.52 9.97
N SER A 124 -5.71 6.26 9.73
CA SER A 124 -4.81 5.53 10.63
C SER A 124 -3.88 4.54 9.94
N GLU A 125 -2.78 4.19 10.61
CA GLU A 125 -1.87 3.16 10.10
C GLU A 125 -2.55 1.78 10.02
N LEU A 126 -3.38 1.44 11.01
CA LEU A 126 -4.07 0.15 11.04
C LEU A 126 -5.05 0.01 9.87
N GLU A 127 -5.81 1.07 9.57
CA GLU A 127 -6.67 1.11 8.39
C GLU A 127 -5.85 0.86 7.11
N ALA A 128 -4.73 1.57 6.93
CA ALA A 128 -3.86 1.39 5.77
C ALA A 128 -3.29 -0.03 5.65
N LEU A 129 -2.92 -0.65 6.78
CA LEU A 129 -2.44 -2.04 6.81
C LEU A 129 -3.52 -3.03 6.38
N LEU A 130 -4.75 -2.85 6.86
CA LEU A 130 -5.87 -3.74 6.54
C LEU A 130 -6.33 -3.57 5.08
N LEU A 131 -6.38 -2.33 4.59
CA LEU A 131 -6.72 -2.05 3.18
C LEU A 131 -5.63 -2.56 2.22
N GLU A 132 -4.35 -2.38 2.55
CA GLU A 132 -3.23 -2.92 1.75
C GLU A 132 -3.35 -4.44 1.61
N ALA A 133 -3.53 -5.16 2.72
CA ALA A 133 -3.66 -6.61 2.69
C ALA A 133 -4.89 -7.08 1.90
N ARG A 134 -6.03 -6.40 2.06
CA ARG A 134 -7.25 -6.67 1.31
C ARG A 134 -7.04 -6.49 -0.20
N LEU A 135 -6.49 -5.36 -0.62
CA LEU A 135 -6.25 -5.09 -2.04
C LEU A 135 -5.20 -6.00 -2.66
N ILE A 136 -4.18 -6.42 -1.90
CA ILE A 136 -3.21 -7.41 -2.38
C ILE A 136 -3.89 -8.75 -2.64
N HIS A 137 -4.79 -9.18 -1.76
CA HIS A 137 -5.55 -10.41 -1.94
C HIS A 137 -6.53 -10.30 -3.13
N GLU A 138 -7.29 -9.21 -3.21
CA GLU A 138 -8.33 -9.00 -4.24
C GLU A 138 -7.73 -8.77 -5.64
N LEU A 139 -6.63 -8.02 -5.75
CA LEU A 139 -6.05 -7.62 -7.04
C LEU A 139 -4.89 -8.50 -7.50
N ALA A 140 -4.37 -9.39 -6.64
CA ALA A 140 -3.20 -10.25 -6.88
C ALA A 140 -2.06 -9.58 -7.68
N PRO A 141 -1.47 -8.46 -7.19
CA PRO A 141 -0.53 -7.66 -7.96
C PRO A 141 0.73 -8.44 -8.34
N SER A 142 1.14 -8.36 -9.61
CA SER A 142 2.25 -9.16 -10.15
C SER A 142 3.62 -8.94 -9.50
N VAL A 143 3.84 -7.83 -8.79
CA VAL A 143 5.13 -7.45 -8.19
C VAL A 143 5.16 -7.64 -6.65
N ASN A 144 4.00 -7.74 -6.00
CA ASN A 144 3.92 -7.99 -4.56
C ASN A 144 4.44 -9.40 -4.24
N VAL A 145 5.27 -9.52 -3.19
CA VAL A 145 5.89 -10.80 -2.75
C VAL A 145 5.17 -11.36 -1.52
N GLN A 146 4.02 -10.81 -1.14
CA GLN A 146 3.23 -11.37 -0.06
C GLN A 146 2.52 -12.62 -0.62
N ILE A 147 3.12 -13.79 -0.36
CA ILE A 147 2.72 -15.08 -0.95
C ILE A 147 1.64 -15.79 -0.12
N GLY A 148 1.26 -15.28 1.07
CA GLY A 148 0.26 -15.92 1.91
C GLY A 148 -0.41 -15.00 2.92
N GLU A 149 -1.56 -15.45 3.44
CA GLU A 149 -2.32 -14.74 4.45
C GLU A 149 -1.49 -14.56 5.73
N PRO A 150 -1.64 -13.41 6.43
CA PRO A 150 -1.10 -13.26 7.77
C PRO A 150 -1.65 -14.38 8.67
N THR A 151 -0.79 -15.14 9.34
CA THR A 151 -1.22 -16.10 10.37
C THR A 151 -0.80 -15.63 11.75
N LEU A 152 -1.51 -16.07 12.79
CA LEU A 152 -1.15 -15.76 14.18
C LEU A 152 0.16 -16.45 14.58
N ASP A 153 0.36 -17.69 14.13
CA ASP A 153 1.49 -18.53 14.53
C ASP A 153 2.84 -18.02 14.02
N THR A 154 2.85 -17.26 12.93
CA THR A 154 4.08 -16.72 12.34
C THR A 154 4.57 -15.46 13.03
N ARG A 155 3.86 -14.96 14.05
CA ARG A 155 4.14 -13.67 14.67
C ARG A 155 4.18 -13.81 16.19
N ALA A 156 5.24 -13.29 16.81
CA ALA A 156 5.36 -13.26 18.26
C ALA A 156 4.38 -12.24 18.87
N ILE A 157 3.13 -12.66 19.08
CA ILE A 157 2.08 -11.87 19.72
C ILE A 157 1.99 -12.31 21.19
N PRO A 158 2.11 -11.40 22.18
CA PRO A 158 1.87 -11.72 23.58
C PRO A 158 0.48 -12.36 23.79
N SER A 159 0.41 -13.46 24.54
CA SER A 159 -0.86 -14.15 24.82
C SER A 159 -1.89 -13.25 25.51
N THR A 160 -1.45 -12.23 26.24
CA THR A 160 -2.29 -11.20 26.88
C THR A 160 -3.05 -10.31 25.89
N LEU A 161 -2.63 -10.27 24.62
CA LEU A 161 -3.31 -9.57 23.54
C LEU A 161 -4.22 -10.47 22.70
N MET A 162 -4.16 -11.79 22.88
CA MET A 162 -4.90 -12.79 22.11
C MET A 162 -6.34 -12.95 22.62
N ARG A 163 -7.15 -11.91 22.43
CA ARG A 163 -8.58 -11.89 22.74
C ARG A 163 -9.35 -11.06 21.72
N ASP A 164 -10.63 -11.36 21.55
CA ASP A 164 -11.50 -10.55 20.70
C ASP A 164 -11.46 -9.09 21.14
N VAL A 165 -11.43 -8.17 20.17
CA VAL A 165 -11.23 -6.76 20.46
C VAL A 165 -11.91 -5.88 19.42
N VAL A 166 -12.46 -4.76 19.88
CA VAL A 166 -12.79 -3.61 19.03
C VAL A 166 -11.73 -2.53 19.28
N VAL A 167 -11.03 -2.14 18.23
CA VAL A 167 -10.09 -1.02 18.22
C VAL A 167 -10.79 0.18 17.61
N VAL A 168 -10.71 1.34 18.26
CA VAL A 168 -11.27 2.60 17.77
C VAL A 168 -10.15 3.49 17.29
N MET A 169 -10.19 3.87 16.03
CA MET A 169 -9.11 4.55 15.31
C MET A 169 -9.59 5.86 14.69
N PRO A 170 -8.69 6.83 14.44
CA PRO A 170 -9.05 8.04 13.72
C PRO A 170 -9.48 7.69 12.29
N SER A 171 -10.50 8.41 11.82
CA SER A 171 -10.92 8.38 10.43
C SER A 171 -10.34 9.58 9.68
N ILE A 172 -10.32 9.48 8.35
CA ILE A 172 -10.02 10.61 7.47
C ILE A 172 -11.12 11.68 7.55
N GLU A 173 -12.35 11.26 7.87
CA GLU A 173 -13.49 12.14 8.12
C GLU A 173 -13.46 12.62 9.58
N SER A 174 -13.41 13.94 9.79
CA SER A 174 -13.22 14.56 11.11
C SER A 174 -14.34 14.29 12.11
N ASP A 175 -15.55 14.01 11.62
CA ASP A 175 -16.74 13.69 12.39
C ASP A 175 -16.94 12.19 12.60
N SER A 176 -15.98 11.36 12.16
CA SER A 176 -16.07 9.91 12.18
C SER A 176 -14.88 9.25 12.88
N ALA A 177 -15.05 7.97 13.22
CA ALA A 177 -13.99 7.09 13.67
C ALA A 177 -14.08 5.74 12.95
N GLU A 178 -12.95 5.08 12.77
CA GLU A 178 -12.90 3.72 12.26
C GLU A 178 -13.02 2.72 13.42
N LEU A 179 -13.99 1.82 13.33
CA LEU A 179 -14.16 0.69 14.25
C LEU A 179 -13.60 -0.56 13.60
N VAL A 180 -12.48 -1.07 14.12
CA VAL A 180 -11.85 -2.30 13.69
C VAL A 180 -12.14 -3.40 14.70
N ALA A 181 -12.93 -4.39 14.32
CA ALA A 181 -13.24 -5.53 15.15
C ALA A 181 -12.47 -6.76 14.70
N ALA A 182 -11.72 -7.37 15.62
CA ALA A 182 -10.84 -8.50 15.37
C ALA A 182 -11.18 -9.66 16.31
N ARG A 183 -11.26 -10.86 15.73
CA ARG A 183 -11.45 -12.13 16.44
C ARG A 183 -10.17 -12.94 16.46
N VAL A 184 -9.97 -13.72 17.52
CA VAL A 184 -8.81 -14.61 17.65
C VAL A 184 -8.77 -15.73 16.60
N ASP A 185 -9.86 -15.97 15.87
CA ASP A 185 -9.95 -17.01 14.83
C ASP A 185 -9.73 -16.49 13.40
N GLY A 186 -9.11 -15.32 13.26
CA GLY A 186 -8.77 -14.73 11.95
C GLY A 186 -9.75 -13.65 11.48
N GLY A 187 -10.97 -13.62 12.04
CA GLY A 187 -12.01 -12.71 11.61
C GLY A 187 -11.69 -11.24 11.84
N CYS A 188 -11.90 -10.41 10.82
CA CYS A 188 -11.74 -8.96 10.93
C CYS A 188 -12.83 -8.24 10.15
N VAL A 189 -13.44 -7.23 10.76
CA VAL A 189 -14.30 -6.27 10.06
C VAL A 189 -13.88 -4.85 10.43
N MET A 190 -14.02 -3.95 9.48
CA MET A 190 -13.73 -2.53 9.65
C MET A 190 -14.91 -1.74 9.13
N GLN A 191 -15.32 -0.70 9.86
CA GLN A 191 -16.37 0.20 9.44
C GLN A 191 -16.14 1.61 10.01
N ARG A 192 -16.38 2.61 9.17
CA ARG A 192 -16.48 4.00 9.59
C ARG A 192 -17.78 4.22 10.35
N THR A 193 -17.74 4.98 11.45
CA THR A 193 -18.91 5.31 12.25
C THR A 193 -18.87 6.79 12.64
N GLN A 194 -19.94 7.52 12.34
CA GLN A 194 -20.07 8.91 12.77
C GLN A 194 -20.07 9.01 14.29
N ARG A 195 -19.32 9.98 14.81
CA ARG A 195 -19.21 10.29 16.23
C ARG A 195 -20.51 10.86 16.81
N SER A 196 -21.36 11.43 15.97
CA SER A 196 -22.73 11.83 16.31
C SER A 196 -23.60 10.67 16.81
N GLY A 197 -23.22 9.44 16.46
CA GLY A 197 -23.95 8.22 16.83
C GLY A 197 -25.13 7.87 15.93
N VAL A 198 -25.34 8.60 14.83
CA VAL A 198 -26.43 8.35 13.86
C VAL A 198 -26.43 6.90 13.38
N ASP A 199 -25.25 6.35 13.05
CA ASP A 199 -25.11 4.98 12.55
C ASP A 199 -24.92 3.94 13.67
N LEU A 200 -24.78 4.38 14.92
CA LEU A 200 -24.26 3.57 16.01
C LEU A 200 -25.19 2.39 16.36
N VAL A 201 -26.50 2.54 16.20
CA VAL A 201 -27.44 1.43 16.43
C VAL A 201 -27.18 0.28 15.46
N VAL A 202 -27.04 0.59 14.18
CA VAL A 202 -26.79 -0.41 13.12
C VAL A 202 -25.39 -1.00 13.29
N HIS A 203 -24.40 -0.15 13.53
CA HIS A 203 -23.00 -0.53 13.64
C HIS A 203 -22.74 -1.40 14.87
N ALA A 204 -23.31 -1.07 16.03
CA ALA A 204 -23.21 -1.88 17.24
C ALA A 204 -23.91 -3.25 17.06
N ALA A 205 -25.07 -3.29 16.39
CA ALA A 205 -25.76 -4.55 16.10
C ALA A 205 -24.95 -5.45 15.16
N ARG A 206 -24.29 -4.87 14.15
CA ARG A 206 -23.39 -5.61 13.25
C ARG A 206 -22.19 -6.17 14.00
N LEU A 207 -21.55 -5.38 14.86
CA LEU A 207 -20.43 -5.83 15.70
C LEU A 207 -20.86 -6.93 16.67
N ALA A 208 -21.98 -6.77 17.36
CA ALA A 208 -22.52 -7.79 18.24
C ALA A 208 -22.75 -9.11 17.49
N ARG A 209 -23.34 -9.06 16.28
CA ARG A 209 -23.49 -10.26 15.43
C ARG A 209 -22.15 -10.86 15.02
N PHE A 210 -21.17 -10.03 14.68
CA PHE A 210 -19.83 -10.49 14.28
C PHE A 210 -19.12 -11.27 15.39
N PHE A 211 -19.20 -10.82 16.65
CA PHE A 211 -18.58 -11.51 17.78
C PHE A 211 -19.37 -12.71 18.30
N HIS A 212 -20.70 -12.64 18.32
CA HIS A 212 -21.55 -13.66 18.95
C HIS A 212 -22.12 -14.69 17.98
N SER A 213 -21.93 -14.54 16.66
CA SER A 213 -22.44 -15.52 15.70
C SER A 213 -21.74 -16.87 15.90
N PRO A 214 -22.51 -17.97 16.07
CA PRO A 214 -21.96 -19.32 16.16
C PRO A 214 -21.44 -19.80 14.79
N LEU A 215 -21.91 -19.18 13.71
CA LEU A 215 -21.41 -19.42 12.36
C LEU A 215 -20.05 -18.72 12.22
N ARG A 216 -18.98 -19.45 12.57
CA ARG A 216 -17.61 -19.08 12.19
C ARG A 216 -17.53 -19.18 10.67
N ARG A 217 -17.91 -18.11 9.97
CA ARG A 217 -17.62 -18.00 8.54
C ARG A 217 -16.12 -18.19 8.39
N ARG A 218 -15.70 -19.13 7.53
CA ARG A 218 -14.35 -19.06 6.98
C ARG A 218 -14.27 -17.69 6.31
N PHE A 219 -13.44 -16.82 6.84
CA PHE A 219 -13.16 -15.56 6.18
C PHE A 219 -12.32 -15.89 4.95
N ASP A 220 -12.69 -15.36 3.79
CA ASP A 220 -11.92 -15.55 2.56
C ASP A 220 -10.49 -14.98 2.69
N LEU A 221 -10.29 -14.08 3.67
CA LEU A 221 -9.00 -13.53 4.07
C LEU A 221 -8.95 -13.31 5.59
N ALA A 222 -8.03 -13.98 6.28
CA ALA A 222 -7.79 -13.77 7.71
C ALA A 222 -6.94 -12.51 7.98
N LEU A 223 -7.59 -11.41 8.36
CA LEU A 223 -6.92 -10.12 8.59
C LEU A 223 -6.65 -9.82 10.08
N SER A 224 -7.29 -10.50 11.02
CA SER A 224 -7.06 -10.22 12.45
C SER A 224 -5.61 -10.36 12.92
N PRO A 225 -4.74 -11.20 12.32
CA PRO A 225 -3.34 -11.27 12.73
C PRO A 225 -2.58 -9.96 12.47
N ILE A 226 -3.01 -9.15 11.50
CA ILE A 226 -2.49 -7.80 11.30
C ILE A 226 -2.85 -6.91 12.49
N VAL A 227 -4.11 -6.96 12.95
CA VAL A 227 -4.60 -6.17 14.09
C VAL A 227 -3.80 -6.51 15.35
N PHE A 228 -3.66 -7.79 15.69
CA PHE A 228 -2.94 -8.22 16.89
C PHE A 228 -1.46 -7.85 16.88
N CYS A 229 -0.80 -7.96 15.72
CA CYS A 229 0.60 -7.57 15.61
C CYS A 229 0.80 -6.08 15.68
N TRP A 230 -0.11 -5.33 15.07
CA TRP A 230 -0.11 -3.89 15.19
C TRP A 230 -0.32 -3.47 16.65
N LEU A 231 -1.24 -4.10 17.39
CA LEU A 231 -1.45 -3.88 18.82
C LEU A 231 -0.20 -4.18 19.65
N ALA A 232 0.53 -5.25 19.33
CA ALA A 232 1.74 -5.66 20.05
C ALA A 232 2.92 -4.68 19.86
N VAL A 233 3.02 -4.01 18.71
CA VAL A 233 4.18 -3.19 18.36
C VAL A 233 3.90 -1.69 18.49
N ARG A 234 2.72 -1.23 18.07
CA ARG A 234 2.39 0.20 17.89
C ARG A 234 1.12 0.62 18.61
N GLY A 235 0.11 -0.25 18.63
CA GLY A 235 -1.22 0.03 19.20
C GLY A 235 -1.32 -0.06 20.72
N ALA A 236 -0.20 0.04 21.46
CA ALA A 236 -0.22 -0.03 22.92
C ALA A 236 -1.13 1.02 23.57
N ARG A 237 -1.24 2.20 22.94
CA ARG A 237 -2.10 3.32 23.37
C ARG A 237 -3.43 3.41 22.60
N ALA A 238 -3.73 2.43 21.76
CA ALA A 238 -4.97 2.43 21.01
C ALA A 238 -6.17 2.25 21.95
N THR A 239 -7.23 3.01 21.70
CA THR A 239 -8.50 2.86 22.40
C THR A 239 -9.13 1.52 22.01
N ARG A 240 -9.47 0.72 23.01
CA ARG A 240 -9.92 -0.65 22.85
C ARG A 240 -11.13 -0.93 23.72
N LEU A 241 -12.03 -1.76 23.22
CA LEU A 241 -13.16 -2.31 23.94
C LEU A 241 -13.10 -3.82 23.83
N ASP A 242 -13.31 -4.49 24.97
CA ASP A 242 -13.62 -5.92 24.97
C ASP A 242 -15.10 -6.07 24.58
N PRO A 243 -15.42 -6.77 23.49
CA PRO A 243 -16.79 -6.95 23.04
C PRO A 243 -17.62 -7.84 23.97
N HIS A 244 -16.98 -8.62 24.86
CA HIS A 244 -17.63 -9.57 25.77
C HIS A 244 -17.86 -9.00 27.17
N ASP A 245 -17.26 -7.85 27.51
CA ASP A 245 -17.40 -7.20 28.82
C ASP A 245 -18.76 -6.49 29.02
N ALA A 246 -19.67 -6.55 28.04
CA ALA A 246 -20.97 -5.89 28.10
C ALA A 246 -22.09 -6.90 28.39
N SER A 247 -22.85 -6.66 29.48
CA SER A 247 -23.95 -7.53 29.89
C SER A 247 -25.17 -7.53 28.96
N SER A 248 -25.24 -6.60 28.01
CA SER A 248 -26.29 -6.55 26.98
C SER A 248 -25.86 -5.74 25.76
N PRO A 249 -26.52 -5.92 24.59
CA PRO A 249 -26.29 -5.07 23.41
C PRO A 249 -26.49 -3.57 23.68
N ARG A 250 -27.41 -3.22 24.59
CA ARG A 250 -27.63 -1.83 25.01
C ARG A 250 -26.42 -1.26 25.74
N VAL A 251 -25.82 -2.03 26.64
CA VAL A 251 -24.60 -1.64 27.37
C VAL A 251 -23.41 -1.52 26.41
N PHE A 252 -23.26 -2.47 25.48
CA PHE A 252 -22.20 -2.43 24.47
C PHE A 252 -22.31 -1.15 23.61
N ARG A 253 -23.51 -0.83 23.13
CA ARG A 253 -23.77 0.40 22.37
C ARG A 253 -23.47 1.66 23.18
N ALA A 254 -23.87 1.70 24.45
CA ALA A 254 -23.60 2.85 25.33
C ALA A 254 -22.09 3.05 25.54
N ARG A 255 -21.30 1.98 25.68
CA ARG A 255 -19.84 2.07 25.77
C ARG A 255 -19.21 2.58 24.49
N LEU A 256 -19.65 2.08 23.32
CA LEU A 256 -19.19 2.61 22.04
C LEU A 256 -19.52 4.10 21.89
N ALA A 257 -20.73 4.53 22.27
CA ALA A 257 -21.12 5.94 22.26
C ALA A 257 -20.19 6.79 23.13
N ALA A 258 -19.92 6.34 24.36
CA ALA A 258 -19.03 7.03 25.29
C ALA A 258 -17.61 7.16 24.74
N VAL A 259 -17.09 6.10 24.10
CA VAL A 259 -15.79 6.12 23.45
C VAL A 259 -15.77 7.10 22.26
N LEU A 260 -16.77 7.06 21.38
CA LEU A 260 -16.88 7.95 20.21
C LEU A 260 -16.98 9.44 20.58
N ALA A 261 -17.60 9.72 21.72
CA ALA A 261 -17.74 11.07 22.27
C ALA A 261 -16.47 11.60 22.95
N ALA A 262 -15.49 10.74 23.26
CA ALA A 262 -14.27 11.18 23.93
C ALA A 262 -13.43 12.09 23.02
N GLU A 263 -12.87 13.16 23.60
CA GLU A 263 -12.01 14.12 22.89
C GLU A 263 -10.62 13.55 22.62
N GLU A 264 -10.11 12.70 23.52
CA GLU A 264 -8.76 12.09 23.45
C GLU A 264 -8.73 10.72 22.76
N LEU A 265 -9.78 10.37 22.01
CA LEU A 265 -9.58 9.40 20.94
C LEU A 265 -8.34 9.87 20.15
N PHE A 266 -7.43 8.97 19.78
CA PHE A 266 -6.34 9.23 18.82
C PHE A 266 -4.95 9.65 19.34
N THR A 267 -4.55 9.31 20.58
CA THR A 267 -3.14 9.42 21.02
C THR A 267 -2.14 8.46 20.32
N GLU A 268 -2.35 8.14 19.04
CA GLU A 268 -1.29 7.67 18.18
C GLU A 268 -0.53 8.86 17.61
N ARG A 269 0.64 9.13 18.17
CA ARG A 269 1.66 9.91 17.49
C ARG A 269 2.08 9.10 16.27
N ILE A 270 1.63 9.49 15.07
CA ILE A 270 2.30 9.09 13.83
C ILE A 270 3.75 9.57 14.01
N VAL A 271 4.66 8.66 14.36
CA VAL A 271 6.07 9.00 14.48
C VAL A 271 6.58 9.22 13.07
N VAL A 272 6.46 10.46 12.59
CA VAL A 272 7.27 10.96 11.49
C VAL A 272 8.67 11.14 12.07
N LYS A 273 9.52 10.11 11.90
CA LYS A 273 10.97 10.30 11.95
C LYS A 273 11.42 11.02 10.69
#